data_AF-A0A077WIA9-F1
#
_entry.id   AF-A0A077WIA9-F1
#
_cell.length_a   1.000
_cell.length_b   1.000
_cell.length_c   1.000
_cell.angle_alpha   90.00
_cell.angle_beta   90.00
_cell.angle_gamma   90.00
#
_symmetry.space_group_name_H-M   'P 1'
#
loop_
_entity.id
_entity.type
_entity.pdbx_description
1 polymer ?
#
loop_
_entity_poly.entity_id
_entity_poly.type
_entity_poly.pdbx_seq_one_letter_code
_entity_poly.pdbx_strand_id
1 'polypeptide(L)'
;MTTCFLLAWSTAAHYQLMHSVALLAVASIPATVRRIHPAVAPLMLSGTLAFSGSIYLLTLNRDTFRFLGPVTPLGGLTMMAGWAALLL
;
A
#
# COMPACT_ATOMS: atom_id res chain seq x y z
N MET A 1 19.20 -9.84 15.45
CA MET A 1 19.12 -8.89 14.32
C MET A 1 18.16 -9.35 13.21
N THR A 2 17.97 -10.65 12.97
CA THR A 2 17.06 -11.20 11.94
C THR A 2 15.56 -11.01 12.22
N THR A 3 15.15 -10.98 13.49
CA THR A 3 13.74 -10.82 13.89
C THR A 3 13.12 -9.52 13.40
N CYS A 4 13.88 -8.41 13.38
CA CYS A 4 13.39 -7.11 12.93
C CYS A 4 13.03 -7.11 11.43
N PHE A 5 13.80 -7.82 10.61
CA PHE A 5 13.52 -7.96 9.16
C PHE A 5 12.29 -8.80 8.88
N LEU A 6 12.11 -9.91 9.63
CA LEU A 6 10.90 -10.74 9.51
C LEU A 6 9.64 -9.99 9.95
N LEU A 7 9.73 -9.17 11.01
CA LEU A 7 8.63 -8.31 11.44
C LEU A 7 8.28 -7.25 10.40
N ALA A 8 9.29 -6.60 9.80
CA ALA A 8 9.09 -5.64 8.72
C ALA A 8 8.44 -6.29 7.48
N TRP A 9 8.93 -7.47 7.08
CA TRP A 9 8.35 -8.25 5.99
C TRP A 9 6.89 -8.62 6.26
N SER A 10 6.59 -9.14 7.45
CA SER A 10 5.23 -9.49 7.86
C SER A 10 4.31 -8.26 7.86
N THR A 11 4.82 -7.10 8.25
CA THR A 11 4.07 -5.84 8.22
C THR A 11 3.73 -5.43 6.78
N ALA A 12 4.71 -5.46 5.89
CA ALA A 12 4.51 -5.14 4.47
C ALA A 12 3.49 -6.08 3.81
N ALA A 13 3.58 -7.39 4.09
CA ALA A 13 2.64 -8.39 3.60
C ALA A 13 1.22 -8.19 4.13
N HIS A 14 1.08 -7.90 5.43
CA HIS A 14 -0.21 -7.66 6.05
C HIS A 14 -0.89 -6.42 5.44
N TYR A 15 -0.17 -5.31 5.29
CA TYR A 15 -0.70 -4.10 4.66
C TYR A 15 -1.09 -4.31 3.20
N GLN A 16 -0.27 -5.03 2.44
CA GLN A 16 -0.57 -5.37 1.05
C GLN A 16 -1.84 -6.22 0.94
N LEU A 17 -1.99 -7.23 1.80
CA LEU A 17 -3.17 -8.09 1.80
C LEU A 17 -4.44 -7.31 2.13
N MET A 18 -4.43 -6.50 3.19
CA MET A 18 -5.58 -5.69 3.58
C MET A 18 -6.04 -4.75 2.46
N HIS A 19 -5.11 -4.10 1.76
CA HIS A 19 -5.45 -3.18 0.67
C HIS A 19 -5.82 -3.90 -0.62
N SER A 20 -5.25 -5.09 -0.88
CA SER A 20 -5.65 -5.92 -2.03
C SER A 20 -7.10 -6.40 -1.86
N VAL A 21 -7.49 -6.82 -0.66
CA VAL A 21 -8.87 -7.20 -0.35
C VAL A 21 -9.81 -6.01 -0.53
N ALA A 22 -9.44 -4.83 -0.02
CA ALA A 22 -10.24 -3.63 -0.18
C ALA A 22 -10.37 -3.20 -1.66
N LEU A 23 -9.29 -3.29 -2.45
CA LEU A 23 -9.32 -3.06 -3.89
C LEU A 23 -10.21 -4.06 -4.63
N LEU A 24 -10.17 -5.34 -4.26
CA LEU A 24 -11.06 -6.36 -4.82
C LEU A 24 -12.53 -6.07 -4.49
N ALA A 25 -12.83 -5.64 -3.26
CA ALA A 25 -14.17 -5.22 -2.88
C ALA A 25 -14.63 -4.03 -3.73
N VAL A 26 -13.79 -3.01 -3.91
CA VAL A 26 -14.07 -1.85 -4.77
C VAL A 26 -14.28 -2.27 -6.24
N ALA A 27 -13.46 -3.17 -6.77
CA ALA A 27 -13.54 -3.65 -8.15
C ALA A 27 -14.75 -4.56 -8.41
N SER A 28 -15.25 -5.24 -7.37
CA SER A 28 -16.43 -6.10 -7.47
C SER A 28 -17.73 -5.32 -7.71
N ILE A 29 -17.75 -4.03 -7.39
CA ILE A 29 -18.92 -3.16 -7.58
C ILE A 29 -18.98 -2.72 -9.06
N PRO A 30 -20.09 -3.01 -9.77
CA PRO A 30 -20.26 -2.60 -11.16
C PRO A 30 -20.10 -1.09 -11.35
N ALA A 31 -19.34 -0.68 -12.36
CA ALA A 31 -19.03 0.73 -12.61
C ALA A 31 -20.28 1.62 -12.78
N THR A 32 -21.40 1.03 -13.21
CA THR A 32 -22.69 1.69 -13.40
C THR A 32 -23.39 2.08 -12.09
N VAL A 33 -23.10 1.39 -10.99
CA VAL A 33 -23.70 1.63 -9.66
C VAL A 33 -22.68 2.24 -8.69
N ARG A 34 -21.42 2.22 -9.08
CA ARG A 34 -20.28 2.63 -8.27
C ARG A 34 -20.27 4.14 -8.02
N ARG A 35 -20.74 4.55 -6.83
CA ARG A 35 -20.66 5.93 -6.30
C ARG A 35 -19.41 6.13 -5.44
N ILE A 36 -18.23 5.85 -6.00
CA ILE A 36 -16.95 6.11 -5.31
C ILE A 36 -16.04 6.90 -6.23
N HIS A 37 -15.24 7.78 -5.64
CA HIS A 37 -14.35 8.65 -6.36
C HIS A 37 -13.36 7.85 -7.25
N PRO A 38 -13.15 8.23 -8.52
CA PRO A 38 -12.29 7.47 -9.45
C PRO A 38 -10.83 7.37 -8.98
N ALA A 39 -10.41 8.27 -8.09
CA ALA A 39 -9.07 8.26 -7.51
C ALA A 39 -8.83 7.15 -6.47
N VAL A 40 -9.87 6.49 -5.94
CA VAL A 40 -9.73 5.47 -4.88
C VAL A 40 -8.78 4.34 -5.30
N ALA A 41 -9.05 3.71 -6.44
CA ALA A 41 -8.26 2.58 -6.92
C ALA A 41 -6.79 2.94 -7.19
N PRO A 42 -6.45 4.00 -7.95
CA PRO A 42 -5.06 4.35 -8.19
C PRO A 42 -4.32 4.80 -6.92
N LEU A 43 -4.97 5.51 -5.97
CA LEU A 43 -4.34 5.90 -4.71
C LEU A 43 -4.03 4.68 -3.83
N MET A 44 -4.98 3.76 -3.68
CA MET A 44 -4.75 2.54 -2.90
C MET A 44 -3.68 1.65 -3.54
N LEU A 45 -3.70 1.47 -4.87
CA LEU A 45 -2.72 0.66 -5.57
C LEU A 45 -1.31 1.26 -5.47
N SER A 46 -1.16 2.53 -5.85
CA SER A 46 0.14 3.21 -5.83
C SER A 46 0.70 3.34 -4.42
N GLY A 47 -0.13 3.66 -3.44
CA GLY A 47 0.27 3.70 -2.02
C GLY A 47 0.71 2.32 -1.50
N THR A 48 0.00 1.25 -1.87
CA THR A 48 0.37 -0.12 -1.50
C THR A 48 1.72 -0.53 -2.08
N LEU A 49 1.94 -0.26 -3.38
CA LEU A 49 3.20 -0.56 -4.04
C LEU A 49 4.36 0.25 -3.45
N ALA A 50 4.15 1.55 -3.20
CA ALA A 50 5.16 2.41 -2.61
C ALA A 50 5.49 2.02 -1.17
N PHE A 51 4.48 1.71 -0.34
CA PHE A 51 4.67 1.33 1.06
C PHE A 51 5.26 -0.08 1.21
N SER A 52 4.53 -1.12 0.78
CA SER A 52 4.95 -2.51 0.96
C SER A 52 6.15 -2.86 0.10
N GLY A 53 6.20 -2.36 -1.14
CA GLY A 53 7.33 -2.58 -2.05
C GLY A 53 8.64 -2.01 -1.50
N SER A 54 8.61 -0.81 -0.91
CA SER A 54 9.82 -0.23 -0.30
C SER A 54 10.33 -1.06 0.88
N ILE A 55 9.43 -1.57 1.73
CA ILE A 55 9.81 -2.43 2.86
C ILE A 55 10.40 -3.77 2.36
N TYR A 56 9.82 -4.39 1.32
CA TYR A 56 10.41 -5.60 0.74
C TYR A 56 11.81 -5.34 0.18
N LEU A 57 12.02 -4.25 -0.54
CA LEU A 57 13.34 -3.91 -1.09
C LEU A 57 14.36 -3.63 0.02
N LEU A 58 13.97 -2.88 1.05
CA LEU A 58 14.81 -2.58 2.21
C LEU A 58 15.15 -3.81 3.07
N THR A 59 14.26 -4.81 3.11
CA THR A 59 14.48 -6.08 3.83
C THR A 59 15.34 -7.06 3.04
N LEU A 60 15.28 -7.04 1.70
CA LEU A 60 16.17 -7.85 0.84
C LEU A 60 17.59 -7.30 0.81
N ASN A 61 17.74 -6.00 0.56
CA ASN A 61 19.06 -5.38 0.43
C ASN A 61 19.02 -3.90 0.84
N ARG A 62 19.18 -3.68 2.15
CA ARG A 62 19.11 -2.34 2.74
C ARG A 62 20.15 -1.38 2.16
N ASP A 63 21.36 -1.83 1.91
CA ASP A 63 22.46 -0.95 1.49
C ASP A 63 22.24 -0.43 0.06
N THR A 64 21.72 -1.26 -0.83
CA THR A 64 21.34 -0.84 -2.19
C THR A 64 20.10 0.05 -2.20
N PHE A 65 19.08 -0.28 -1.39
CA PHE A 65 17.77 0.37 -1.44
C PHE A 65 17.54 1.42 -0.34
N ARG A 66 18.58 1.84 0.39
CA ARG A 66 18.47 2.80 1.50
C ARG A 66 17.74 4.10 1.12
N PHE A 67 17.87 4.53 -0.13
CA PHE A 67 17.21 5.73 -0.66
C PHE A 67 15.69 5.61 -0.75
N LEU A 68 15.11 4.39 -0.69
CA LEU A 68 13.66 4.16 -0.62
C LEU A 68 13.08 4.40 0.78
N GLY A 69 13.91 4.63 1.80
CA GLY A 69 13.44 4.90 3.17
C GLY A 69 12.30 5.95 3.24
N PRO A 70 12.45 7.14 2.62
CA PRO A 70 11.42 8.18 2.58
C PRO A 70 10.19 7.84 1.73
N VAL A 71 10.26 6.83 0.85
CA VAL A 71 9.11 6.41 0.03
C VAL A 71 8.05 5.74 0.89
N THR A 72 8.44 5.05 1.95
CA THR A 72 7.53 4.39 2.90
C THR A 72 6.49 5.34 3.51
N PRO A 73 6.85 6.46 4.17
CA PRO A 73 5.85 7.39 4.72
C PRO A 73 4.98 8.03 3.63
N LEU A 74 5.52 8.33 2.45
CA LEU A 74 4.73 8.84 1.31
C LEU A 74 3.72 7.81 0.79
N GLY A 75 4.12 6.54 0.73
CA GLY A 75 3.24 5.41 0.41
C GLY A 75 2.10 5.25 1.44
N GLY A 76 2.40 5.45 2.73
CA GLY A 76 1.39 5.46 3.79
C GLY A 76 0.38 6.60 3.65
N LEU A 77 0.84 7.81 3.34
CA LEU A 77 -0.04 8.97 3.11
C LEU A 77 -0.95 8.78 1.91
N THR A 78 -0.44 8.22 0.82
CA THR A 78 -1.24 7.91 -0.38
C THR A 78 -2.27 6.80 -0.12
N MET A 79 -1.92 5.77 0.66
CA MET A 79 -2.90 4.80 1.18
C MET A 79 -4.02 5.48 1.98
N MET A 80 -3.68 6.33 2.95
CA MET A 80 -4.64 7.06 3.78
C MET A 80 -5.56 7.94 2.93
N ALA A 81 -5.01 8.61 1.92
CA ALA A 81 -5.79 9.41 0.96
C ALA A 81 -6.75 8.54 0.13
N GLY A 82 -6.36 7.30 -0.22
CA GLY A 82 -7.24 6.34 -0.89
C GLY A 82 -8.45 5.96 -0.05
N TRP A 83 -8.25 5.75 1.26
CA TRP A 83 -9.35 5.53 2.20
C TRP A 83 -10.22 6.77 2.40
N ALA A 84 -9.62 7.96 2.50
CA ALA A 84 -10.39 9.21 2.59
C ALA A 84 -11.23 9.45 1.34
N ALA A 85 -10.73 9.09 0.15
CA ALA A 85 -11.44 9.18 -1.11
C ALA A 85 -12.64 8.22 -1.23
N LEU A 86 -12.77 7.20 -0.37
CA LEU A 86 -13.98 6.37 -0.28
C LEU A 86 -15.14 7.11 0.41
N LEU A 87 -14.84 8.13 1.22
CA LEU A 87 -15.84 8.92 1.95
C LEU A 87 -16.35 10.14 1.16
N LEU A 88 -15.70 10.46 0.03
CA LEU A 88 -16.04 11.57 -0.88
C LEU A 88 -16.90 11.06 -2.04
#